data_AF-A0A5K1K7J6-F1
#
_entry.id   AF-A0A5K1K7J6-F1
#
_cell.length_a   1.000
_cell.length_b   1.000
_cell.length_c   1.000
_cell.angle_alpha   90.00
_cell.angle_beta   90.00
_cell.angle_gamma   90.00
#
_symmetry.space_group_name_H-M   'P 1'
#
loop_
_entity.id
_entity.type
_entity.pdbx_description
1 polymer ?
#
loop_
_entity_poly.entity_id
_entity_poly.type
_entity_poly.pdbx_seq_one_letter_code
_entity_poly.pdbx_strand_id
1 'polypeptide(L)'
;MLALRSRILKEVNGRWTEFYSASLLEEETSLRAPNNFVFPADKLVMTVAQWYQMYSRPEYRDTYIVLPKQSQRKGKTNSKVYAFSVELYINVGQYTARTGDPELLGTGRAGAKRKTSAARISDTNITGESSKRLREATSPQPSRQTLRSLFVGDGDLLTQTPAAITVEEVRFKRTTCVISEGSGTPTLMEESSLLSGFLETRPLDLIAGERGNTKDIFGQLRIGNKPYVAKKLVNIGGGRSEEIPLSKATTVLTADLIRIKRMAYFAGKFKVLAYDQGVDIAEFDVSEAFLIKIYKPSAPPTENGSDGGDEEDPPRPEASEEASGVYLVEPVRLTTTVVKFSGTLGATTRSDLRSLTVTAYAHYVAEQTACRYIFADIQGSNNANAGGKLSLTLFDPMTHTAEGTSGIGDHGPRGLQDFISSHTCNHICMALQLASTEILQNTLDELLLAGNTKAPEEDPETP
;
A
#
# COMPACT_ATOMS: atom_id res chain seq x y z
N MET A 1 34.21 6.33 10.70
CA MET A 1 33.14 7.25 10.24
C MET A 1 31.80 6.60 10.54
N LEU A 2 30.81 7.34 11.04
CA LEU A 2 29.48 6.78 11.30
C LEU A 2 28.80 6.37 9.98
N ALA A 3 28.01 5.30 10.02
CA ALA A 3 27.07 4.97 8.96
C ALA A 3 26.08 6.12 8.74
N LEU A 4 25.54 6.25 7.53
CA LEU A 4 24.64 7.34 7.12
C LEU A 4 23.46 7.47 8.10
N ARG A 5 22.82 6.35 8.46
CA ARG A 5 21.70 6.31 9.41
C ARG A 5 22.09 6.78 10.80
N SER A 6 23.13 6.20 11.39
CA SER A 6 23.61 6.57 12.72
C SER A 6 24.05 8.03 12.77
N ARG A 7 24.64 8.55 11.68
CA ARG A 7 25.02 9.96 11.56
C ARG A 7 23.79 10.87 11.59
N ILE A 8 22.76 10.56 10.80
CA ILE A 8 21.54 11.37 10.74
C ILE A 8 20.77 11.31 12.06
N LEU A 9 20.63 10.12 12.65
CA LEU A 9 19.99 9.97 13.96
C LEU A 9 20.71 10.74 15.05
N LYS A 10 22.04 10.74 15.07
CA LYS A 10 22.82 11.53 16.03
C LYS A 10 22.49 13.03 15.93
N GLU A 11 22.34 13.55 14.71
CA GLU A 11 21.98 14.96 14.48
C GLU A 11 20.52 15.25 14.86
N VAL A 12 19.59 14.35 14.52
CA VAL A 12 18.15 14.53 14.82
C VAL A 12 17.86 14.37 16.31
N ASN A 13 18.48 13.39 16.98
CA ASN A 13 18.24 13.10 18.39
C ASN A 13 18.61 14.27 19.31
N GLY A 14 19.59 15.08 18.92
CA GLY A 14 19.94 16.30 19.65
C GLY A 14 18.76 17.27 19.79
N ARG A 15 17.88 17.35 18.79
CA ARG A 15 16.66 18.17 18.85
C ARG A 15 15.44 17.38 19.32
N TRP A 16 15.35 16.10 18.96
CA TRP A 16 14.22 15.24 19.31
C TRP A 16 14.02 15.18 20.82
N THR A 17 15.10 14.99 21.57
CA THR A 17 15.09 14.88 23.04
C THR A 17 14.78 16.19 23.77
N GLU A 18 14.67 17.32 23.05
CA GLU A 18 14.14 18.56 23.63
C GLU A 18 12.61 18.48 23.84
N PHE A 19 11.93 17.59 23.12
CA PHE A 19 10.47 17.48 23.10
C PHE A 19 9.93 16.14 23.59
N TYR A 20 10.74 15.09 23.55
CA TYR A 20 10.31 13.73 23.89
C TYR A 20 11.24 13.06 24.90
N SER A 21 10.71 12.05 25.60
CA SER A 21 11.37 11.48 26.79
C SER A 21 12.62 10.66 26.47
N ALA A 22 12.76 10.19 25.23
CA ALA A 22 13.91 9.40 24.80
C ALA A 22 14.37 9.70 23.38
N SER A 23 15.64 9.42 23.09
CA SER A 23 16.18 9.40 21.73
C SER A 23 15.47 8.37 20.84
N LEU A 24 15.43 8.66 19.54
CA LEU A 24 15.06 7.69 18.50
C LEU A 24 16.13 6.61 18.38
N LEU A 25 15.70 5.36 18.26
CA LEU A 25 16.54 4.21 17.95
C LEU A 25 16.59 3.96 16.44
N GLU A 26 17.56 3.16 16.00
CA GLU A 26 17.70 2.85 14.59
C GLU A 26 16.47 2.08 14.10
N GLU A 27 16.10 1.01 14.77
CA GLU A 27 14.94 0.16 14.53
C GLU A 27 13.61 0.92 14.44
N GLU A 28 13.50 2.07 15.11
CA GLU A 28 12.31 2.94 15.11
C GLU A 28 12.25 3.91 13.93
N THR A 29 13.27 3.93 13.09
CA THR A 29 13.37 4.89 12.00
C THR A 29 13.60 4.22 10.66
N SER A 30 13.28 4.88 9.57
CA SER A 30 13.74 4.49 8.24
C SER A 30 14.24 5.72 7.51
N LEU A 31 15.39 5.60 6.86
CA LEU A 31 15.87 6.65 5.99
C LEU A 31 15.33 6.45 4.59
N ARG A 32 14.86 7.54 4.00
CA ARG A 32 14.30 7.56 2.67
C ARG A 32 14.89 8.69 1.84
N ALA A 33 15.05 8.47 0.55
CA ALA A 33 15.24 9.55 -0.41
C ALA A 33 13.90 10.28 -0.63
N PRO A 34 13.94 11.53 -1.15
CA PRO A 34 12.73 12.28 -1.46
C PRO A 34 11.76 11.47 -2.32
N ASN A 35 10.46 11.71 -2.14
CA ASN A 35 9.38 10.89 -2.71
C ASN A 35 9.29 9.49 -2.09
N ASN A 36 9.66 9.36 -0.80
CA ASN A 36 9.43 8.18 0.01
C ASN A 36 10.20 6.92 -0.44
N PHE A 37 11.38 7.09 -1.04
CA PHE A 37 12.22 5.98 -1.53
C PHE A 37 13.01 5.35 -0.40
N VAL A 38 12.65 4.12 0.00
CA VAL A 38 13.39 3.38 1.04
C VAL A 38 14.78 3.01 0.54
N PHE A 39 15.81 3.33 1.32
CA PHE A 39 17.15 2.83 1.04
C PHE A 39 17.24 1.33 1.32
N PRO A 40 17.89 0.52 0.46
CA PRO A 40 18.11 -0.88 0.76
C PRO A 40 18.92 -1.03 2.06
N ALA A 41 18.60 -2.04 2.87
CA ALA A 41 19.16 -2.21 4.21
C ALA A 41 20.70 -2.32 4.20
N ASP A 42 21.25 -3.01 3.21
CA ASP A 42 22.70 -3.16 3.00
C ASP A 42 23.41 -1.84 2.63
N LYS A 43 22.65 -0.80 2.24
CA LYS A 43 23.18 0.52 1.90
C LYS A 43 23.12 1.50 3.07
N LEU A 44 22.39 1.18 4.14
CA LEU A 44 22.32 2.04 5.33
C LEU A 44 23.60 2.04 6.17
N VAL A 45 24.42 0.99 6.04
CA VAL A 45 25.74 0.86 6.68
C VAL A 45 26.83 1.69 6.01
N MET A 46 26.57 2.25 4.83
CA MET A 46 27.53 3.07 4.09
C MET A 46 27.79 4.39 4.81
N THR A 47 29.01 4.90 4.72
CA THR A 47 29.30 6.28 5.11
C THR A 47 28.62 7.26 4.16
N VAL A 48 28.40 8.51 4.59
CA VAL A 48 27.82 9.58 3.74
C VAL A 48 28.58 9.72 2.41
N ALA A 49 29.92 9.63 2.44
CA ALA A 49 30.76 9.74 1.25
C ALA A 49 30.57 8.57 0.28
N GLN A 50 30.57 7.33 0.78
CA GLN A 50 30.33 6.14 -0.04
C GLN A 50 28.92 6.15 -0.63
N TRP A 51 27.92 6.53 0.17
CA TRP A 51 26.54 6.66 -0.28
C TRP A 51 26.44 7.69 -1.40
N TYR A 52 27.00 8.89 -1.21
CA TYR A 52 26.98 9.94 -2.24
C TYR A 52 27.67 9.48 -3.52
N GLN A 53 28.84 8.85 -3.41
CA GLN A 53 29.56 8.34 -4.58
C GLN A 53 28.75 7.30 -5.36
N MET A 54 28.06 6.38 -4.67
CA MET A 54 27.20 5.37 -5.29
C MET A 54 25.99 5.99 -5.98
N TYR A 55 25.28 6.88 -5.29
CA TYR A 55 24.01 7.44 -5.76
C TYR A 55 24.17 8.68 -6.65
N SER A 56 25.38 9.22 -6.78
CA SER A 56 25.71 10.28 -7.75
C SER A 56 25.77 9.80 -9.19
N ARG A 57 25.78 8.48 -9.42
CA ARG A 57 25.77 7.88 -10.76
C ARG A 57 24.47 8.22 -11.51
N PRO A 58 24.52 8.50 -12.83
CA PRO A 58 23.35 8.92 -13.61
C PRO A 58 22.12 8.01 -13.43
N GLU A 59 22.33 6.71 -13.35
CA GLU A 59 21.25 5.70 -13.19
C GLU A 59 20.43 5.86 -11.90
N TYR A 60 21.01 6.44 -10.86
CA TYR A 60 20.41 6.54 -9.53
C TYR A 60 20.17 7.97 -9.06
N ARG A 61 20.87 8.93 -9.67
CA ARG A 61 20.94 10.32 -9.22
C ARG A 61 19.57 10.95 -9.07
N ASP A 62 18.69 10.80 -10.05
CA ASP A 62 17.38 11.45 -10.04
C ASP A 62 16.41 10.82 -9.03
N THR A 63 16.67 9.59 -8.60
CA THR A 63 15.86 8.88 -7.59
C THR A 63 16.32 9.24 -6.18
N TYR A 64 17.63 9.25 -5.93
CA TYR A 64 18.18 9.29 -4.58
C TYR A 64 18.81 10.64 -4.20
N ILE A 65 19.24 11.44 -5.18
CA ILE A 65 19.88 12.75 -4.96
C ILE A 65 19.05 13.82 -5.67
N VAL A 66 17.91 14.17 -5.08
CA VAL A 66 17.11 15.30 -5.53
C VAL A 66 17.77 16.59 -5.06
N LEU A 67 18.43 17.29 -5.99
CA LEU A 67 19.00 18.59 -5.72
C LEU A 67 17.86 19.62 -5.56
N PRO A 68 17.92 20.50 -4.55
CA PRO A 68 16.94 21.58 -4.42
C PRO A 68 16.91 22.37 -5.73
N LYS A 69 15.72 22.56 -6.30
CA LYS A 69 15.55 23.49 -7.43
C LYS A 69 16.07 24.84 -6.95
N GLN A 70 17.22 25.28 -7.48
CA GLN A 70 17.77 26.58 -7.14
C GLN A 70 16.75 27.62 -7.58
N SER A 71 15.93 28.12 -6.65
CA SER A 71 15.11 29.28 -6.91
C SER A 71 16.09 30.38 -7.28
N GLN A 72 16.04 30.85 -8.52
CA GLN A 72 16.85 31.96 -9.01
C GLN A 72 16.41 33.23 -8.27
N ARG A 73 16.80 33.38 -7.01
CA ARG A 73 16.67 34.64 -6.28
C ARG A 73 17.76 35.55 -6.84
N LYS A 74 17.35 36.39 -7.79
CA LYS A 74 18.15 37.49 -8.33
C LYS A 74 18.78 38.27 -7.17
N GLY A 75 20.12 38.34 -7.13
CA GLY A 75 20.83 39.37 -6.37
C GLY A 75 21.62 38.94 -5.14
N LYS A 76 21.75 37.65 -4.80
CA LYS A 76 22.75 37.22 -3.80
C LYS A 76 23.81 36.33 -4.43
N THR A 77 25.08 36.67 -4.17
CA THR A 77 26.27 35.89 -4.49
C THR A 77 26.14 34.50 -3.85
N ASN A 78 25.68 33.54 -4.65
CA ASN A 78 25.46 32.17 -4.25
C ASN A 78 26.79 31.50 -3.93
N SER A 79 27.10 31.29 -2.64
CA SER A 79 28.00 30.18 -2.31
C SER A 79 27.26 28.90 -2.74
N LYS A 80 27.86 28.16 -3.68
CA LYS A 80 27.29 26.90 -4.19
C LYS A 80 27.41 25.84 -3.10
N VAL A 81 26.53 25.90 -2.10
CA VAL A 81 26.37 24.80 -1.16
C VAL A 81 25.57 23.72 -1.87
N TYR A 82 26.26 22.72 -2.40
CA TYR A 82 25.63 21.50 -2.90
C TYR A 82 25.12 20.73 -1.69
N ALA A 83 23.80 20.72 -1.51
CA ALA A 83 23.12 19.93 -0.51
C ALA A 83 22.13 19.00 -1.20
N PHE A 84 21.94 17.81 -0.63
CA PHE A 84 20.87 16.89 -0.97
C PHE A 84 20.04 16.65 0.28
N SER A 85 18.75 16.37 0.12
CA SER A 85 17.85 16.07 1.21
C SER A 85 17.62 14.57 1.34
N VAL A 86 17.54 14.12 2.57
CA VAL A 86 17.09 12.78 2.96
C VAL A 86 15.98 12.93 3.98
N GLU A 87 15.02 12.03 3.97
CA GLU A 87 13.86 12.02 4.84
C GLU A 87 14.05 10.95 5.92
N LEU A 88 13.95 11.33 7.19
CA LEU A 88 13.93 10.39 8.31
C LEU A 88 12.47 10.13 8.69
N TYR A 89 12.00 8.93 8.42
CA TYR A 89 10.69 8.45 8.84
C TYR A 89 10.79 7.83 10.22
N ILE A 90 9.85 8.17 11.09
CA ILE A 90 9.80 7.68 12.47
C ILE A 90 8.59 6.75 12.59
N ASN A 91 8.84 5.52 13.00
CA ASN A 91 7.80 4.58 13.40
C ASN A 91 7.29 4.98 14.78
N VAL A 92 6.31 5.89 14.78
CA VAL A 92 5.69 6.41 16.00
C VAL A 92 5.18 5.28 16.88
N GLY A 93 4.59 4.23 16.32
CA GLY A 93 4.06 3.10 17.11
C GLY A 93 5.14 2.33 17.86
N GLN A 94 6.30 2.09 17.25
CA GLN A 94 7.43 1.46 17.94
C GLN A 94 8.02 2.36 19.02
N TYR A 95 8.18 3.65 18.71
CA TYR A 95 8.68 4.64 19.68
C TYR A 95 7.77 4.72 20.91
N THR A 96 6.47 4.94 20.72
CA THR A 96 5.51 5.07 21.82
C THR A 96 5.35 3.77 22.59
N ALA A 97 5.42 2.60 21.93
CA ALA A 97 5.43 1.32 22.62
C ALA A 97 6.62 1.16 23.58
N ARG A 98 7.79 1.70 23.22
CA ARG A 98 8.99 1.67 24.07
C ARG A 98 8.98 2.72 25.18
N THR A 99 8.60 3.96 24.86
CA THR A 99 8.75 5.08 25.80
C THR A 99 7.50 5.31 26.65
N GLY A 100 6.34 4.87 26.19
CA GLY A 100 5.06 5.20 26.80
C GLY A 100 4.63 6.66 26.56
N ASP A 101 5.29 7.40 25.67
CA ASP A 101 4.95 8.79 25.37
C ASP A 101 3.56 8.88 24.72
N PRO A 102 2.55 9.47 25.39
CA PRO A 102 1.17 9.46 24.91
C PRO A 102 0.88 10.51 23.81
N GLU A 103 1.81 11.42 23.52
CA GLU A 103 1.55 12.67 22.77
C GLU A 103 1.89 12.67 21.27
N LEU A 104 2.44 11.60 20.69
CA LEU A 104 2.72 11.58 19.24
C LEU A 104 1.47 11.32 18.37
N LEU A 105 0.38 10.85 18.97
CA LEU A 105 -0.88 10.52 18.29
C LEU A 105 -1.87 11.70 18.38
N GLY A 106 -1.52 12.88 17.87
CA GLY A 106 -2.43 14.02 17.94
C GLY A 106 -1.99 15.26 17.16
N THR A 107 -2.63 15.49 16.01
CA THR A 107 -2.77 16.76 15.29
C THR A 107 -1.52 17.64 15.22
N GLY A 108 -0.81 17.60 14.09
CA GLY A 108 0.32 18.48 13.81
C GLY A 108 0.00 19.94 14.16
N ARG A 109 0.63 20.46 15.22
CA ARG A 109 0.80 21.89 15.39
C ARG A 109 1.68 22.37 14.25
N ALA A 110 1.03 22.80 13.17
CA ALA A 110 1.64 23.56 12.10
C ALA A 110 2.53 24.64 12.72
N GLY A 111 3.80 24.64 12.31
CA GLY A 111 4.87 25.38 12.96
C GLY A 111 4.48 26.81 13.33
N ALA A 112 4.57 27.10 14.63
CA ALA A 112 4.55 28.47 15.12
C ALA A 112 5.63 29.25 14.36
N LYS A 113 5.19 30.28 13.62
CA LYS A 113 6.05 31.24 12.92
C LYS A 113 7.17 31.68 13.87
N ARG A 114 8.43 31.52 13.42
CA ARG A 114 9.59 32.12 14.09
C ARG A 114 9.32 33.60 14.30
N LYS A 115 9.07 34.00 15.55
CA LYS A 115 9.20 35.40 15.95
C LYS A 115 10.69 35.72 15.96
N THR A 116 11.09 36.53 14.99
CA THR A 116 12.36 37.25 14.98
C THR A 116 12.52 38.03 16.28
N SER A 117 13.62 37.76 16.98
CA SER A 117 14.08 38.49 18.15
C SER A 117 14.33 39.97 17.80
N ALA A 118 13.49 40.85 18.33
CA ALA A 118 13.79 42.26 18.47
C ALA A 118 14.21 42.52 19.93
N ALA A 119 15.35 43.19 20.08
CA ALA A 119 15.94 43.56 21.35
C ALA A 119 15.02 44.43 22.21
N ARG A 120 15.04 44.22 23.53
CA ARG A 120 14.82 45.29 24.50
C ARG A 120 15.81 45.20 25.66
N ILE A 121 16.41 46.35 25.89
CA ILE A 121 17.30 46.76 26.98
C ILE A 121 16.42 47.26 28.16
N SER A 122 17.07 47.34 29.32
CA SER A 122 16.80 48.08 30.58
C SER A 122 15.91 47.45 31.66
N ASP A 123 16.63 47.06 32.73
CA ASP A 123 16.54 47.53 34.13
C ASP A 123 15.25 47.33 34.96
N THR A 124 15.36 46.60 36.07
CA THR A 124 15.61 47.20 37.40
C THR A 124 15.72 46.15 38.52
N ASN A 125 16.60 46.44 39.47
CA ASN A 125 16.87 45.79 40.74
C ASN A 125 15.62 45.58 41.61
N ILE A 126 15.53 44.44 42.34
CA ILE A 126 15.18 44.40 43.79
C ILE A 126 15.88 43.19 44.45
N THR A 127 16.43 43.48 45.63
CA THR A 127 17.23 42.71 46.59
C THR A 127 16.44 41.79 47.53
N GLY A 128 17.17 40.88 48.19
CA GLY A 128 16.79 40.22 49.45
C GLY A 128 16.31 38.77 49.26
N GLU A 129 16.63 37.77 50.08
CA GLU A 129 17.41 37.67 51.29
C GLU A 129 17.61 36.15 51.54
N SER A 130 18.74 35.76 52.12
CA SER A 130 19.04 34.36 52.40
C SER A 130 18.27 33.86 53.62
N SER A 131 17.58 32.73 53.52
CA SER A 131 17.18 31.94 54.68
C SER A 131 17.60 30.48 54.50
N LYS A 132 18.57 30.08 55.33
CA LYS A 132 18.96 28.69 55.55
C LYS A 132 17.80 27.99 56.24
N ARG A 133 17.22 26.96 55.61
CA ARG A 133 16.27 26.05 56.28
C ARG A 133 16.87 24.65 56.39
N LEU A 134 16.79 24.16 57.62
CA LEU A 134 17.35 22.93 58.16
C LEU A 134 16.69 21.70 57.53
N ARG A 135 17.51 20.69 57.22
CA ARG A 135 17.09 19.34 56.82
C ARG A 135 16.34 18.66 57.97
N GLU A 136 15.12 18.22 57.72
CA GLU A 136 14.53 17.08 58.41
C GLU A 136 14.44 15.91 57.42
N ALA A 137 15.08 14.82 57.83
CA ALA A 137 15.21 13.58 57.10
C ALA A 137 14.20 12.58 57.63
N THR A 138 13.16 12.27 56.85
CA THR A 138 12.44 11.00 56.93
C THR A 138 11.58 10.86 55.67
N SER A 139 12.11 10.17 54.66
CA SER A 139 11.33 9.65 53.55
C SER A 139 11.75 8.19 53.33
N PRO A 140 10.81 7.24 53.27
CA PRO A 140 11.10 5.85 52.99
C PRO A 140 11.55 5.73 51.53
N GLN A 141 12.82 5.41 51.31
CA GLN A 141 13.32 5.13 49.97
C GLN A 141 12.58 3.92 49.39
N PRO A 142 12.00 4.01 48.18
CA PRO A 142 11.52 2.85 47.47
C PRO A 142 12.70 1.92 47.15
N SER A 143 12.48 0.62 47.28
CA SER A 143 13.47 -0.42 46.98
C SER A 143 14.11 -0.16 45.62
N ARG A 144 15.44 -0.05 45.57
CA ARG A 144 16.21 0.09 44.32
C ARG A 144 15.86 -1.06 43.39
N GLN A 145 15.03 -0.78 42.40
CA GLN A 145 14.72 -1.70 41.32
C GLN A 145 15.93 -1.71 40.39
N THR A 146 16.74 -2.76 40.49
CA THR A 146 17.91 -2.97 39.63
C THR A 146 17.41 -3.13 38.19
N LEU A 147 17.85 -2.25 37.29
CA LEU A 147 17.49 -2.31 35.88
C LEU A 147 18.00 -3.64 35.30
N ARG A 148 17.09 -4.43 34.74
CA ARG A 148 17.42 -5.62 33.94
C ARG A 148 17.57 -5.18 32.49
N SER A 149 18.74 -5.43 31.91
CA SER A 149 18.96 -5.21 30.49
C SER A 149 18.14 -6.22 29.68
N LEU A 150 17.35 -5.75 28.71
CA LEU A 150 16.72 -6.56 27.67
C LEU A 150 17.61 -6.71 26.43
N PHE A 151 18.84 -6.18 26.48
CA PHE A 151 19.81 -6.32 25.41
C PHE A 151 20.18 -7.80 25.23
N VAL A 152 19.76 -8.37 24.11
CA VAL A 152 20.29 -9.62 23.59
C VAL A 152 21.55 -9.27 22.82
N GLY A 153 22.71 -9.70 23.29
CA GLY A 153 23.97 -9.45 22.59
C GLY A 153 24.00 -10.12 21.22
N ASP A 154 24.69 -9.51 20.26
CA ASP A 154 24.77 -9.95 18.85
C ASP A 154 25.33 -11.38 18.63
N GLY A 155 25.73 -12.09 19.69
CA GLY A 155 26.28 -13.44 19.64
C GLY A 155 25.31 -14.46 19.03
N ASP A 156 23.99 -14.31 19.25
CA ASP A 156 22.98 -15.21 18.66
C ASP A 156 22.60 -14.81 17.22
N LEU A 157 22.74 -13.54 16.83
CA LEU A 157 22.39 -13.09 15.47
C LEU A 157 23.39 -13.59 14.41
N LEU A 158 24.66 -13.78 14.80
CA LEU A 158 25.70 -14.33 13.91
C LEU A 158 25.59 -15.85 13.69
N THR A 159 24.79 -16.55 14.51
CA THR A 159 24.54 -18.00 14.39
C THR A 159 23.16 -18.33 13.81
N GLN A 160 22.29 -17.33 13.63
CA GLN A 160 21.01 -17.51 12.94
C GLN A 160 21.24 -17.70 11.44
N THR A 161 21.38 -18.97 11.04
CA THR A 161 21.18 -19.36 9.64
C THR A 161 19.77 -18.91 9.23
N PRO A 162 19.62 -18.11 8.16
CA PRO A 162 18.30 -17.71 7.68
C PRO A 162 17.43 -18.96 7.52
N ALA A 163 16.23 -18.94 8.09
CA ALA A 163 15.31 -20.05 7.96
C ALA A 163 15.15 -20.38 6.46
N ALA A 164 15.42 -21.62 6.10
CA ALA A 164 15.32 -22.06 4.71
C ALA A 164 13.89 -21.77 4.21
N ILE A 165 13.78 -20.97 3.16
CA ILE A 165 12.49 -20.67 2.53
C ILE A 165 12.04 -21.95 1.84
N THR A 166 10.95 -22.53 2.34
CA THR A 166 10.35 -23.72 1.75
C THR A 166 9.45 -23.31 0.59
N VAL A 167 9.80 -23.76 -0.60
CA VAL A 167 9.00 -23.62 -1.83
C VAL A 167 8.45 -24.97 -2.25
N GLU A 168 7.23 -24.98 -2.75
CA GLU A 168 6.52 -26.16 -3.27
C GLU A 168 6.25 -26.00 -4.76
N GLU A 169 6.42 -27.07 -5.53
CA GLU A 169 5.98 -27.09 -6.93
C GLU A 169 4.46 -27.19 -6.97
N VAL A 170 3.82 -26.25 -7.66
CA VAL A 170 2.37 -26.18 -7.79
C VAL A 170 1.96 -26.34 -9.24
N ARG A 171 0.91 -27.12 -9.49
CA ARG A 171 0.23 -27.21 -10.79
C ARG A 171 -1.05 -26.40 -10.75
N PHE A 172 -1.29 -25.57 -11.75
CA PHE A 172 -2.42 -24.64 -11.72
C PHE A 172 -3.02 -24.35 -13.10
N LYS A 173 -4.30 -23.98 -13.12
CA LYS A 173 -4.93 -23.30 -14.26
C LYS A 173 -4.93 -21.80 -14.04
N ARG A 174 -4.69 -21.04 -15.10
CA ARG A 174 -4.62 -19.58 -15.09
C ARG A 174 -5.91 -18.97 -15.61
N THR A 175 -6.52 -18.08 -14.84
CA THR A 175 -7.70 -17.31 -15.27
C THR A 175 -7.29 -15.86 -15.53
N THR A 176 -7.59 -15.36 -16.72
CA THR A 176 -7.37 -13.96 -17.11
C THR A 176 -8.72 -13.24 -17.29
N CYS A 177 -8.69 -11.91 -17.25
CA CYS A 177 -9.86 -11.08 -17.49
C CYS A 177 -9.53 -10.01 -18.53
N VAL A 178 -10.44 -9.84 -19.49
CA VAL A 178 -10.37 -8.81 -20.54
C VAL A 178 -11.63 -7.94 -20.43
N ILE A 179 -11.46 -6.62 -20.54
CA ILE A 179 -12.57 -5.66 -20.57
C ILE A 179 -12.87 -5.32 -22.02
N SER A 180 -14.12 -5.49 -22.44
CA SER A 180 -14.57 -5.13 -23.79
C SER A 180 -14.49 -3.62 -24.02
N GLU A 181 -13.89 -3.20 -25.15
CA GLU A 181 -13.63 -1.80 -25.47
C GLU A 181 -14.89 -0.93 -25.54
N GLY A 182 -16.01 -1.47 -26.05
CA GLY A 182 -17.25 -0.71 -26.24
C GLY A 182 -18.21 -0.78 -25.05
N SER A 183 -18.30 -1.92 -24.37
CA SER A 183 -19.29 -2.14 -23.31
C SER A 183 -18.72 -2.03 -21.90
N GLY A 184 -17.40 -2.05 -21.72
CA GLY A 184 -16.77 -2.12 -20.40
C GLY A 184 -17.06 -3.42 -19.64
N THR A 185 -17.65 -4.42 -20.30
CA THR A 185 -18.01 -5.71 -19.68
C THR A 185 -16.78 -6.61 -19.55
N PRO A 186 -16.58 -7.25 -18.38
CA PRO A 186 -15.49 -8.20 -18.19
C PRO A 186 -15.81 -9.58 -18.78
N THR A 187 -14.84 -10.18 -19.45
CA THR A 187 -14.86 -11.58 -19.89
C THR A 187 -13.73 -12.33 -19.21
N LEU A 188 -14.05 -13.45 -18.55
CA LEU A 188 -13.08 -14.33 -17.91
C LEU A 188 -12.70 -15.47 -18.84
N MET A 189 -11.40 -15.75 -18.94
CA MET A 189 -10.88 -16.85 -19.75
C MET A 189 -9.94 -17.69 -18.90
N GLU A 190 -10.25 -18.97 -18.77
CA GLU A 190 -9.40 -19.95 -18.07
C GLU A 190 -8.63 -20.80 -19.06
N GLU A 191 -7.32 -20.93 -18.85
CA GLU A 191 -6.46 -21.80 -19.65
C GLU A 191 -6.83 -23.27 -19.41
N SER A 192 -6.96 -24.04 -20.49
CA SER A 192 -7.35 -25.46 -20.41
C SER A 192 -6.22 -26.34 -19.87
N SER A 193 -4.97 -26.02 -20.22
CA SER A 193 -3.78 -26.75 -19.80
C SER A 193 -3.34 -26.37 -18.39
N LEU A 194 -2.89 -27.38 -17.62
CA LEU A 194 -2.17 -27.15 -16.37
C LEU A 194 -0.80 -26.55 -16.65
N LEU A 195 -0.49 -25.45 -15.97
CA LEU A 195 0.82 -24.85 -15.87
C LEU A 195 1.52 -25.30 -14.58
N SER A 196 2.83 -25.11 -14.51
CA SER A 196 3.62 -25.34 -13.29
C SER A 196 4.36 -24.08 -12.82
N GLY A 197 4.64 -24.04 -11.53
CA GLY A 197 5.42 -22.98 -10.90
C GLY A 197 5.86 -23.38 -9.49
N PHE A 198 6.62 -22.51 -8.84
CA PHE A 198 7.06 -22.70 -7.46
C PHE A 198 6.44 -21.63 -6.57
N LEU A 199 5.80 -22.03 -5.48
CA LEU A 199 5.14 -21.13 -4.53
C LEU A 199 5.73 -21.34 -3.13
N GLU A 200 6.01 -20.25 -2.41
CA GLU A 200 6.38 -20.32 -1.00
C GLU A 200 5.23 -20.91 -0.17
N THR A 201 5.55 -21.76 0.80
CA THR A 201 4.53 -22.34 1.67
C THR A 201 4.11 -21.41 2.82
N ARG A 202 4.83 -20.30 3.02
CA ARG A 202 4.56 -19.32 4.07
C ARG A 202 4.34 -17.93 3.47
N PRO A 203 3.41 -17.14 4.03
CA PRO A 203 3.26 -15.75 3.63
C PRO A 203 4.49 -14.94 4.06
N LEU A 204 4.74 -13.84 3.35
CA LEU A 204 5.71 -12.82 3.72
C LEU A 204 5.40 -12.29 5.13
N ASP A 205 6.43 -12.21 5.96
CA ASP A 205 6.35 -11.60 7.28
C ASP A 205 6.35 -10.08 7.14
N LEU A 206 5.15 -9.52 6.98
CA LEU A 206 4.93 -8.08 6.86
C LEU A 206 4.59 -7.49 8.22
N ILE A 207 5.20 -6.34 8.53
CA ILE A 207 4.84 -5.58 9.72
C ILE A 207 3.37 -5.17 9.67
N ALA A 208 2.74 -4.96 10.84
CA ALA A 208 1.30 -4.73 10.95
C ALA A 208 0.76 -3.57 10.06
N GLY A 209 1.57 -2.55 9.77
CA GLY A 209 1.20 -1.45 8.88
C GLY A 209 1.31 -1.74 7.37
N GLU A 210 2.05 -2.79 6.99
CA GLU A 210 2.22 -3.22 5.59
C GLU A 210 1.35 -4.45 5.26
N ARG A 211 0.88 -5.17 6.27
CA ARG A 211 0.01 -6.33 6.11
C ARG A 211 -1.43 -5.87 5.86
N GLY A 212 -2.00 -6.31 4.73
CA GLY A 212 -3.41 -6.11 4.44
C GLY A 212 -4.34 -6.89 5.38
N ASN A 213 -5.56 -6.38 5.56
CA ASN A 213 -6.55 -7.02 6.42
C ASN A 213 -7.22 -8.24 5.78
N THR A 214 -7.35 -8.28 4.45
CA THR A 214 -8.16 -9.27 3.71
C THR A 214 -7.35 -10.41 3.10
N LYS A 215 -6.09 -10.16 2.77
CA LYS A 215 -5.24 -11.07 1.98
C LYS A 215 -3.86 -11.23 2.61
N ASP A 216 -3.35 -12.46 2.61
CA ASP A 216 -1.94 -12.75 2.85
C ASP A 216 -1.16 -12.79 1.54
N ILE A 217 0.10 -12.38 1.63
CA ILE A 217 0.97 -12.17 0.48
C ILE A 217 2.08 -13.21 0.51
N PHE A 218 2.24 -13.97 -0.57
CA PHE A 218 3.32 -14.95 -0.78
C PHE A 218 4.26 -14.36 -1.84
N GLY A 219 5.53 -14.18 -1.47
CA GLY A 219 6.44 -13.27 -2.17
C GLY A 219 7.18 -13.87 -3.37
N GLN A 220 7.34 -15.20 -3.40
CA GLN A 220 8.08 -15.88 -4.46
C GLN A 220 7.25 -16.92 -5.20
N LEU A 221 6.15 -16.51 -5.84
CA LEU A 221 5.58 -17.32 -6.90
C LEU A 221 6.46 -17.20 -8.15
N ARG A 222 7.07 -18.27 -8.62
CA ARG A 222 7.85 -18.29 -9.88
C ARG A 222 7.12 -19.09 -10.94
N ILE A 223 6.79 -18.44 -12.05
CA ILE A 223 6.23 -19.08 -13.24
C ILE A 223 7.26 -18.93 -14.36
N GLY A 224 7.91 -20.04 -14.71
CA GLY A 224 9.16 -20.01 -15.48
C GLY A 224 10.22 -19.14 -14.80
N ASN A 225 10.77 -18.17 -15.53
CA ASN A 225 11.80 -17.25 -15.02
C ASN A 225 11.25 -15.93 -14.45
N LYS A 226 9.92 -15.77 -14.39
CA LYS A 226 9.30 -14.52 -13.96
C LYS A 226 8.82 -14.63 -12.51
N PRO A 227 9.22 -13.68 -11.63
CA PRO A 227 8.75 -13.64 -10.25
C PRO A 227 7.42 -12.90 -10.14
N TYR A 228 6.54 -13.44 -9.30
CA TYR A 228 5.21 -12.93 -8.99
C TYR A 228 4.95 -12.96 -7.49
N VAL A 229 3.98 -12.16 -7.08
CA VAL A 229 3.36 -12.19 -5.77
C VAL A 229 2.03 -12.92 -5.89
N ALA A 230 1.78 -13.89 -5.02
CA ALA A 230 0.48 -14.56 -4.92
C ALA A 230 -0.25 -14.08 -3.67
N LYS A 231 -1.51 -13.65 -3.82
CA LYS A 231 -2.36 -13.16 -2.73
C LYS A 231 -3.45 -14.17 -2.42
N LYS A 232 -3.44 -14.69 -1.19
CA LYS A 232 -4.45 -15.62 -0.67
C LYS A 232 -5.46 -14.88 0.17
N LEU A 233 -6.75 -15.13 -0.03
CA LEU A 233 -7.81 -14.56 0.81
C LEU A 233 -7.77 -15.21 2.21
N VAL A 234 -7.82 -14.38 3.26
CA VAL A 234 -7.74 -14.82 4.66
C VAL A 234 -8.75 -14.13 5.57
N ASN A 235 -9.49 -13.12 5.09
CA ASN A 235 -10.55 -12.48 5.87
C ASN A 235 -11.63 -11.89 4.96
N ILE A 236 -12.89 -12.16 5.29
CA ILE A 236 -14.08 -11.68 4.56
C ILE A 236 -15.05 -10.85 5.43
N GLY A 237 -14.58 -10.34 6.56
CA GLY A 237 -15.34 -9.52 7.51
C GLY A 237 -15.60 -10.20 8.87
N GLY A 238 -15.32 -11.51 9.00
CA GLY A 238 -15.46 -12.28 10.23
C GLY A 238 -14.17 -12.41 11.07
N GLY A 239 -13.11 -11.71 10.68
CA GLY A 239 -11.76 -11.93 11.21
C GLY A 239 -10.92 -12.83 10.31
N ARG A 240 -9.65 -13.01 10.68
CA ARG A 240 -8.73 -13.83 9.90
C ARG A 240 -9.05 -15.32 10.10
N SER A 241 -9.23 -16.05 9.02
CA SER A 241 -9.47 -17.49 8.99
C SER A 241 -8.71 -18.12 7.83
N GLU A 242 -8.09 -19.28 8.10
CA GLU A 242 -7.44 -20.09 7.06
C GLU A 242 -8.45 -20.95 6.29
N GLU A 243 -9.68 -21.08 6.81
CA GLU A 243 -10.74 -21.98 6.33
C GLU A 243 -11.81 -21.23 5.52
N ILE A 244 -11.41 -20.35 4.60
CA ILE A 244 -12.37 -19.75 3.68
C ILE A 244 -12.72 -20.76 2.58
N PRO A 245 -14.00 -21.12 2.37
CA PRO A 245 -14.39 -22.06 1.32
C PRO A 245 -13.85 -21.62 -0.05
N LEU A 246 -13.32 -22.57 -0.82
CA LEU A 246 -12.65 -22.29 -2.09
C LEU A 246 -13.56 -21.58 -3.10
N SER A 247 -14.84 -21.95 -3.15
CA SER A 247 -15.85 -21.29 -3.98
C SER A 247 -15.98 -19.80 -3.62
N LYS A 248 -16.06 -19.48 -2.33
CA LYS A 248 -16.16 -18.11 -1.84
C LYS A 248 -14.87 -17.31 -2.13
N ALA A 249 -13.71 -17.91 -1.88
CA ALA A 249 -12.42 -17.30 -2.21
C ALA A 249 -12.30 -17.01 -3.71
N THR A 250 -12.75 -17.94 -4.55
CA THR A 250 -12.76 -17.78 -6.02
C THR A 250 -13.66 -16.61 -6.43
N THR A 251 -14.89 -16.52 -5.92
CA THR A 251 -15.80 -15.40 -6.22
C THR A 251 -15.20 -14.05 -5.85
N VAL A 252 -14.64 -13.94 -4.63
CA VAL A 252 -14.06 -12.68 -4.14
C VAL A 252 -12.83 -12.28 -4.96
N LEU A 253 -11.88 -13.20 -5.16
CA LEU A 253 -10.67 -12.88 -5.93
C LEU A 253 -10.96 -12.64 -7.42
N THR A 254 -12.03 -13.23 -7.96
CA THR A 254 -12.53 -12.91 -9.31
C THR A 254 -13.01 -11.47 -9.38
N ALA A 255 -13.76 -11.01 -8.37
CA ALA A 255 -14.16 -9.62 -8.30
C ALA A 255 -12.94 -8.69 -8.23
N ASP A 256 -11.92 -9.03 -7.42
CA ASP A 256 -10.67 -8.28 -7.33
C ASP A 256 -9.95 -8.19 -8.70
N LEU A 257 -9.86 -9.31 -9.43
CA LEU A 257 -9.29 -9.34 -10.77
C LEU A 257 -10.06 -8.41 -11.73
N ILE A 258 -11.39 -8.47 -11.72
CA ILE A 258 -12.25 -7.61 -12.55
C ILE A 258 -12.00 -6.13 -12.21
N ARG A 259 -11.90 -5.77 -10.92
CA ARG A 259 -11.65 -4.38 -10.50
C ARG A 259 -10.30 -3.87 -11.01
N ILE A 260 -9.23 -4.66 -10.89
CA ILE A 260 -7.90 -4.30 -11.43
C ILE A 260 -7.95 -4.12 -12.95
N LYS A 261 -8.64 -5.01 -13.67
CA LYS A 261 -8.76 -4.91 -15.13
C LYS A 261 -9.62 -3.73 -15.60
N ARG A 262 -10.69 -3.40 -14.88
CA ARG A 262 -11.45 -2.16 -15.10
C ARG A 262 -10.59 -0.93 -14.83
N MET A 263 -9.75 -0.97 -13.79
CA MET A 263 -8.84 0.14 -13.50
C MET A 263 -7.88 0.36 -14.67
N ALA A 264 -7.26 -0.70 -15.19
CA ALA A 264 -6.40 -0.60 -16.37
C ALA A 264 -7.14 -0.04 -17.59
N TYR A 265 -8.36 -0.53 -17.86
CA TYR A 265 -9.20 -0.06 -18.96
C TYR A 265 -9.50 1.44 -18.87
N PHE A 266 -10.04 1.91 -17.75
CA PHE A 266 -10.36 3.33 -17.57
C PHE A 266 -9.10 4.20 -17.51
N ALA A 267 -7.98 3.68 -16.98
CA ALA A 267 -6.72 4.42 -16.95
C ALA A 267 -6.21 4.71 -18.37
N GLY A 268 -6.36 3.76 -19.29
CA GLY A 268 -6.06 3.97 -20.71
C GLY A 268 -6.89 5.11 -21.31
N LYS A 269 -8.21 5.07 -21.12
CA LYS A 269 -9.14 6.10 -21.63
C LYS A 269 -8.89 7.48 -21.01
N PHE A 270 -8.64 7.55 -19.70
CA PHE A 270 -8.30 8.78 -18.98
C PHE A 270 -7.02 9.43 -19.53
N LYS A 271 -5.98 8.62 -19.78
CA LYS A 271 -4.71 9.12 -20.35
C LYS A 271 -4.90 9.66 -21.76
N VAL A 272 -5.72 9.00 -22.59
CA VAL A 272 -6.06 9.48 -23.93
C VAL A 272 -6.79 10.83 -23.84
N LEU A 273 -7.81 10.93 -22.98
CA LEU A 273 -8.54 12.19 -22.76
C LEU A 273 -7.60 13.33 -22.31
N ALA A 274 -6.70 13.05 -21.36
CA ALA A 274 -5.74 14.05 -20.89
C ALA A 274 -4.77 14.48 -21.98
N TYR A 275 -4.28 13.54 -22.80
CA TYR A 275 -3.43 13.84 -23.95
C TYR A 275 -4.16 14.72 -24.98
N ASP A 276 -5.38 14.34 -25.37
CA ASP A 276 -6.18 15.05 -26.37
C ASP A 276 -6.54 16.47 -25.92
N GLN A 277 -6.74 16.68 -24.61
CA GLN A 277 -6.99 18.00 -24.03
C GLN A 277 -5.73 18.77 -23.63
N GLY A 278 -4.53 18.21 -23.84
CA GLY A 278 -3.27 18.85 -23.46
C GLY A 278 -3.10 19.07 -21.95
N VAL A 279 -3.72 18.22 -21.13
CA VAL A 279 -3.67 18.32 -19.66
C VAL A 279 -2.50 17.52 -19.13
N ASP A 280 -1.59 18.18 -18.41
CA ASP A 280 -0.46 17.53 -17.76
C ASP A 280 -0.94 16.69 -16.56
N ILE A 281 -0.64 15.39 -16.60
CA ILE A 281 -0.97 14.44 -15.55
C ILE A 281 0.29 13.70 -15.11
N ALA A 282 0.35 13.27 -13.85
CA ALA A 282 1.41 12.39 -13.42
C ALA A 282 1.35 11.05 -14.18
N GLU A 283 2.50 10.54 -14.61
CA GLU A 283 2.58 9.17 -15.13
C GLU A 283 2.25 8.16 -14.02
N PHE A 284 1.38 7.21 -14.36
CA PHE A 284 1.07 6.05 -13.54
C PHE A 284 0.73 4.86 -14.43
N ASP A 285 0.91 3.66 -13.91
CA ASP A 285 0.53 2.38 -14.52
C ASP A 285 -0.46 1.66 -13.61
N VAL A 286 -1.10 0.61 -14.13
CA VAL A 286 -1.95 -0.28 -13.34
C VAL A 286 -1.31 -1.66 -13.34
N SER A 287 -1.28 -2.31 -12.18
CA SER A 287 -0.68 -3.64 -12.07
C SER A 287 -1.41 -4.63 -12.97
N GLU A 288 -0.64 -5.45 -13.68
CA GLU A 288 -1.18 -6.66 -14.28
C GLU A 288 -1.62 -7.64 -13.18
N ALA A 289 -2.67 -8.40 -13.47
CA ALA A 289 -3.17 -9.43 -12.57
C ALA A 289 -3.83 -10.59 -13.32
N PHE A 290 -3.81 -11.77 -12.69
CA PHE A 290 -4.54 -12.98 -13.10
C PHE A 290 -4.83 -13.85 -11.87
N LEU A 291 -5.74 -14.82 -11.98
CA LEU A 291 -5.92 -15.84 -10.96
C LEU A 291 -5.14 -17.09 -11.31
N ILE A 292 -4.71 -17.81 -10.29
CA ILE A 292 -4.31 -19.22 -10.41
C ILE A 292 -5.19 -20.07 -9.49
N LYS A 293 -5.64 -21.22 -10.00
CA LYS A 293 -6.28 -22.28 -9.22
C LYS A 293 -5.33 -23.46 -9.16
N ILE A 294 -4.89 -23.82 -7.95
CA ILE A 294 -3.91 -24.90 -7.72
C ILE A 294 -4.65 -26.23 -7.65
N TYR A 295 -4.17 -27.25 -8.34
CA TYR A 295 -4.73 -28.60 -8.34
C TYR A 295 -3.76 -29.55 -7.67
N LYS A 296 -4.27 -30.42 -6.80
CA LYS A 296 -3.45 -31.49 -6.21
C LYS A 296 -3.17 -32.54 -7.28
N PRO A 297 -1.95 -33.11 -7.32
CA PRO A 297 -1.72 -34.30 -8.12
C PRO A 297 -2.67 -35.39 -7.64
N SER A 298 -3.51 -35.93 -8.52
CA SER A 298 -4.25 -37.16 -8.23
C SER A 298 -3.21 -38.20 -7.85
N ALA A 299 -3.32 -38.79 -6.66
CA ALA A 299 -2.42 -39.87 -6.27
C ALA A 299 -2.44 -40.92 -7.40
N PRO A 300 -1.28 -41.43 -7.84
CA PRO A 300 -1.27 -42.47 -8.86
C PRO A 300 -2.19 -43.59 -8.37
N PRO A 301 -3.07 -44.13 -9.23
CA PRO A 301 -3.96 -45.20 -8.82
C PRO A 301 -3.09 -46.30 -8.23
N THR A 302 -3.26 -46.57 -6.94
CA THR A 302 -2.62 -47.70 -6.27
C THR A 302 -3.04 -48.93 -7.05
N GLU A 303 -2.10 -49.51 -7.81
CA GLU A 303 -2.26 -50.79 -8.50
C GLU A 303 -2.43 -51.87 -7.42
N ASN A 304 -3.62 -51.95 -6.85
CA ASN A 304 -4.04 -53.10 -6.08
C ASN A 304 -4.31 -54.20 -7.11
N GLY A 305 -3.26 -54.95 -7.42
CA GLY A 305 -3.33 -56.15 -8.24
C GLY A 305 -4.37 -57.10 -7.67
N SER A 306 -5.44 -57.31 -8.42
CA SER A 306 -6.27 -58.49 -8.32
C SER A 306 -6.40 -59.04 -9.73
N ASP A 307 -5.64 -60.10 -9.93
CA ASP A 307 -5.57 -61.00 -11.07
C ASP A 307 -6.97 -61.56 -11.41
N GLY A 308 -7.31 -61.55 -12.70
CA GLY A 308 -8.28 -62.47 -13.31
C GLY A 308 -9.76 -62.04 -13.35
N GLY A 309 -10.22 -61.53 -14.49
CA GLY A 309 -11.63 -61.52 -14.86
C GLY A 309 -11.94 -60.64 -16.07
N ASP A 310 -12.06 -61.24 -17.25
CA ASP A 310 -12.48 -60.60 -18.51
C ASP A 310 -13.95 -60.14 -18.46
N GLU A 311 -14.27 -59.09 -17.72
CA GLU A 311 -15.57 -58.39 -17.81
C GLU A 311 -15.37 -56.97 -18.35
N GLU A 312 -16.20 -56.60 -19.32
CA GLU A 312 -16.17 -55.32 -20.05
C GLU A 312 -16.09 -54.12 -19.09
N ASP A 313 -14.91 -53.48 -19.06
CA ASP A 313 -14.60 -52.36 -18.17
C ASP A 313 -15.60 -51.20 -18.39
N PRO A 314 -16.40 -50.80 -17.37
CA PRO A 314 -17.24 -49.62 -17.47
C PRO A 314 -16.37 -48.38 -17.71
N PRO A 315 -16.89 -47.34 -18.41
CA PRO A 315 -16.13 -46.14 -18.73
C PRO A 315 -15.53 -45.55 -17.46
N ARG A 316 -14.20 -45.61 -17.39
CA ARG A 316 -13.39 -45.16 -16.26
C ARG A 316 -13.81 -43.72 -15.92
N PRO A 317 -14.29 -43.44 -14.69
CA PRO A 317 -14.72 -42.10 -14.32
C PRO A 317 -13.54 -41.15 -14.53
N GLU A 318 -13.76 -40.12 -15.35
CA GLU A 318 -12.77 -39.06 -15.57
C GLU A 318 -12.36 -38.53 -14.20
N ALA A 319 -11.07 -38.60 -13.89
CA ALA A 319 -10.56 -38.14 -12.60
C ALA A 319 -10.95 -36.67 -12.42
N SER A 320 -11.86 -36.39 -11.49
CA SER A 320 -12.31 -35.04 -11.21
C SER A 320 -11.14 -34.23 -10.66
N GLU A 321 -10.61 -33.31 -11.46
CA GLU A 321 -9.57 -32.38 -11.05
C GLU A 321 -10.15 -31.42 -10.01
N GLU A 322 -9.95 -31.70 -8.72
CA GLU A 322 -10.40 -30.82 -7.65
C GLU A 322 -9.34 -29.74 -7.36
N ALA A 323 -9.76 -28.49 -7.42
CA ALA A 323 -8.90 -27.37 -7.03
C ALA A 323 -8.72 -27.35 -5.50
N SER A 324 -7.51 -27.05 -5.05
CA SER A 324 -7.10 -27.04 -3.65
C SER A 324 -6.79 -25.65 -3.10
N GLY A 325 -6.62 -24.66 -3.98
CA GLY A 325 -6.34 -23.28 -3.60
C GLY A 325 -6.54 -22.31 -4.74
N VAL A 326 -6.79 -21.05 -4.42
CA VAL A 326 -6.94 -19.96 -5.40
C VAL A 326 -6.19 -18.72 -4.92
N TYR A 327 -5.49 -18.07 -5.84
CA TYR A 327 -4.67 -16.90 -5.55
C TYR A 327 -4.86 -15.84 -6.63
N LEU A 328 -4.85 -14.56 -6.21
CA LEU A 328 -4.69 -13.43 -7.12
C LEU A 328 -3.21 -13.13 -7.29
N VAL A 329 -2.72 -13.15 -8.52
CA VAL A 329 -1.30 -13.06 -8.84
C VAL A 329 -1.00 -11.75 -9.54
N GLU A 330 0.03 -11.06 -9.06
CA GLU A 330 0.55 -9.79 -9.60
C GLU A 330 2.07 -9.88 -9.78
N PRO A 331 2.70 -9.12 -10.69
CA PRO A 331 4.15 -9.02 -10.76
C PRO A 331 4.77 -8.54 -9.43
N VAL A 332 5.96 -9.04 -9.09
CA VAL A 332 6.74 -8.49 -7.97
C VAL A 332 7.07 -7.02 -8.24
N ARG A 333 6.87 -6.18 -7.22
CA ARG A 333 7.17 -4.75 -7.27
C ARG A 333 8.52 -4.47 -6.61
N LEU A 334 9.19 -3.42 -7.06
CA LEU A 334 10.50 -3.02 -6.53
C LEU A 334 10.47 -2.59 -5.05
N THR A 335 9.33 -2.16 -4.54
CA THR A 335 9.16 -1.72 -3.15
C THR A 335 7.85 -2.23 -2.56
N THR A 336 7.87 -2.50 -1.26
CA THR A 336 6.70 -2.82 -0.43
C THR A 336 6.00 -1.56 0.07
N THR A 337 6.60 -0.37 -0.10
CA THR A 337 6.01 0.89 0.35
C THR A 337 4.79 1.24 -0.49
N VAL A 338 3.66 1.37 0.20
CA VAL A 338 2.38 1.74 -0.38
C VAL A 338 2.09 3.22 -0.13
N VAL A 339 1.60 3.91 -1.15
CA VAL A 339 1.01 5.24 -1.06
C VAL A 339 -0.50 5.08 -1.27
N LYS A 340 -1.29 5.49 -0.27
CA LYS A 340 -2.75 5.56 -0.38
C LYS A 340 -3.18 6.94 -0.87
N PHE A 341 -4.08 6.97 -1.83
CA PHE A 341 -4.66 8.16 -2.46
C PHE A 341 -6.13 8.38 -2.08
N SER A 342 -6.85 7.31 -1.75
CA SER A 342 -8.18 7.39 -1.13
C SER A 342 -8.32 6.31 -0.05
N GLY A 343 -9.28 6.50 0.86
CA GLY A 343 -9.72 5.45 1.77
C GLY A 343 -10.89 4.66 1.20
N THR A 344 -11.42 3.72 1.98
CA THR A 344 -12.69 3.05 1.66
C THR A 344 -13.86 4.04 1.68
N LEU A 345 -13.91 4.90 2.70
CA LEU A 345 -14.80 6.06 2.76
C LEU A 345 -13.92 7.29 2.99
N GLY A 346 -14.21 8.36 2.28
CA GLY A 346 -13.53 9.64 2.30
C GLY A 346 -12.41 9.77 1.26
N ALA A 347 -12.31 10.98 0.71
CA ALA A 347 -11.18 11.40 -0.10
C ALA A 347 -9.99 11.85 0.77
N THR A 348 -8.76 11.59 0.31
CA THR A 348 -7.58 12.27 0.89
C THR A 348 -7.29 13.55 0.13
N THR A 349 -7.11 14.67 0.83
CA THR A 349 -6.78 15.96 0.20
C THR A 349 -5.27 16.16 0.19
N ARG A 350 -4.62 15.65 -0.87
CA ARG A 350 -3.19 15.87 -1.12
C ARG A 350 -3.01 16.76 -2.35
N SER A 351 -2.03 17.66 -2.29
CA SER A 351 -1.80 18.67 -3.33
C SER A 351 -0.68 18.32 -4.32
N ASP A 352 -0.03 17.16 -4.18
CA ASP A 352 0.99 16.71 -5.13
C ASP A 352 0.35 16.22 -6.43
N LEU A 353 1.06 16.41 -7.55
CA LEU A 353 0.52 16.11 -8.90
C LEU A 353 0.00 14.67 -9.01
N ARG A 354 0.69 13.68 -8.42
CA ARG A 354 0.25 12.28 -8.42
C ARG A 354 -1.10 12.11 -7.75
N SER A 355 -1.26 12.69 -6.56
CA SER A 355 -2.52 12.62 -5.83
C SER A 355 -3.65 13.35 -6.54
N LEU A 356 -3.37 14.50 -7.15
CA LEU A 356 -4.35 15.24 -7.95
C LEU A 356 -4.78 14.44 -9.19
N THR A 357 -3.83 13.80 -9.87
CA THR A 357 -4.09 12.93 -11.02
C THR A 357 -4.95 11.73 -10.63
N VAL A 358 -4.61 11.00 -9.55
CA VAL A 358 -5.38 9.84 -9.10
C VAL A 358 -6.79 10.23 -8.65
N THR A 359 -6.93 11.39 -7.99
CA THR A 359 -8.24 11.93 -7.59
C THR A 359 -9.10 12.31 -8.80
N ALA A 360 -8.51 12.96 -9.81
CA ALA A 360 -9.19 13.29 -11.07
C ALA A 360 -9.54 12.03 -11.88
N TYR A 361 -8.69 11.01 -11.85
CA TYR A 361 -8.97 9.72 -12.46
C TYR A 361 -10.19 9.03 -11.83
N ALA A 362 -10.32 9.02 -10.49
CA ALA A 362 -11.50 8.47 -9.82
C ALA A 362 -12.78 9.24 -10.20
N HIS A 363 -12.71 10.58 -10.30
CA HIS A 363 -13.81 11.41 -10.79
C HIS A 363 -14.17 11.06 -12.23
N TYR A 364 -13.19 11.01 -13.13
CA TYR A 364 -13.41 10.61 -14.52
C TYR A 364 -14.18 9.28 -14.60
N VAL A 365 -13.84 8.28 -13.79
CA VAL A 365 -14.57 7.00 -13.76
C VAL A 365 -16.01 7.16 -13.25
N ALA A 366 -16.25 8.01 -12.25
CA ALA A 366 -17.60 8.34 -11.79
C ALA A 366 -18.46 8.89 -12.94
N GLU A 367 -17.92 9.83 -13.70
CA GLU A 367 -18.60 10.44 -14.83
C GLU A 367 -18.85 9.43 -15.97
N GLN A 368 -17.81 8.72 -16.39
CA GLN A 368 -17.89 7.76 -17.51
C GLN A 368 -18.86 6.61 -17.24
N THR A 369 -19.16 6.34 -15.97
CA THR A 369 -20.08 5.28 -15.58
C THR A 369 -21.43 5.80 -15.12
N ALA A 370 -21.71 7.09 -15.31
CA ALA A 370 -22.93 7.76 -14.82
C ALA A 370 -23.19 7.45 -13.33
N CYS A 371 -22.14 7.60 -12.52
CA CYS A 371 -22.12 7.30 -11.08
C CYS A 371 -22.48 5.86 -10.70
N ARG A 372 -22.50 4.90 -11.63
CA ARG A 372 -22.78 3.49 -11.31
C ARG A 372 -21.60 2.77 -10.68
N TYR A 373 -20.38 3.27 -10.88
CA TYR A 373 -19.16 2.59 -10.48
C TYR A 373 -18.04 3.60 -10.18
N ILE A 374 -17.42 3.49 -9.02
CA ILE A 374 -16.30 4.35 -8.61
C ILE A 374 -15.19 3.53 -7.98
N PHE A 375 -13.94 3.95 -8.18
CA PHE A 375 -12.80 3.41 -7.45
C PHE A 375 -12.63 4.07 -6.08
N ALA A 376 -12.41 3.24 -5.06
CA ALA A 376 -12.12 3.60 -3.69
C ALA A 376 -10.86 2.85 -3.21
N ASP A 377 -10.34 3.23 -2.03
CA ASP A 377 -9.08 2.71 -1.46
C ASP A 377 -7.95 2.62 -2.50
N ILE A 378 -7.84 3.64 -3.37
CA ILE A 378 -6.87 3.65 -4.46
C ILE A 378 -5.50 3.80 -3.84
N GLN A 379 -4.63 2.85 -4.15
CA GLN A 379 -3.27 2.82 -3.65
C GLN A 379 -2.30 2.38 -4.75
N GLY A 380 -1.04 2.70 -4.55
CA GLY A 380 0.02 2.30 -5.46
C GLY A 380 1.38 2.33 -4.82
N SER A 381 2.38 1.89 -5.56
CA SER A 381 3.78 1.94 -5.16
C SER A 381 4.63 2.34 -6.36
N ASN A 382 5.81 2.92 -6.11
CA ASN A 382 6.73 3.17 -7.21
C ASN A 382 7.25 1.84 -7.76
N ASN A 383 7.29 1.69 -9.08
CA ASN A 383 7.85 0.53 -9.74
C ASN A 383 8.60 0.95 -11.01
N ALA A 384 9.54 0.14 -11.48
CA ALA A 384 10.10 0.37 -12.81
C ALA A 384 9.08 -0.06 -13.86
N ASN A 385 8.77 0.83 -14.80
CA ASN A 385 7.97 0.50 -15.96
C ASN A 385 8.79 -0.32 -16.98
N ALA A 386 8.18 -0.70 -18.10
CA ALA A 386 8.85 -1.48 -19.15
C ALA A 386 10.11 -0.80 -19.73
N GLY A 387 10.20 0.54 -19.65
CA GLY A 387 11.36 1.31 -20.06
C GLY A 387 12.42 1.52 -18.97
N GLY A 388 12.26 0.89 -17.80
CA GLY A 388 13.14 1.07 -16.64
C GLY A 388 12.94 2.40 -15.91
N LYS A 389 12.03 3.26 -16.38
CA LYS A 389 11.69 4.52 -15.71
C LYS A 389 10.77 4.24 -14.54
N LEU A 390 11.03 4.93 -13.44
CA LEU A 390 10.27 4.83 -12.23
C LEU A 390 8.90 5.50 -12.38
N SER A 391 7.84 4.70 -12.25
CA SER A 391 6.44 5.10 -12.42
C SER A 391 5.64 4.67 -11.19
N LEU A 392 4.51 5.34 -10.93
CA LEU A 392 3.55 4.91 -9.91
C LEU A 392 2.73 3.75 -10.47
N THR A 393 2.78 2.55 -9.89
CA THR A 393 1.87 1.45 -10.25
C THR A 393 0.74 1.37 -9.25
N LEU A 394 -0.49 1.58 -9.70
CA LEU A 394 -1.73 1.40 -8.93
C LEU A 394 -2.10 -0.08 -8.88
N PHE A 395 -2.59 -0.54 -7.73
CA PHE A 395 -2.99 -1.94 -7.55
C PHE A 395 -4.02 -2.08 -6.42
N ASP A 396 -4.65 -3.26 -6.39
CA ASP A 396 -5.60 -3.66 -5.35
C ASP A 396 -6.68 -2.60 -5.03
N PRO A 397 -7.42 -2.10 -6.04
CA PRO A 397 -8.51 -1.17 -5.78
C PRO A 397 -9.68 -1.83 -5.07
N MET A 398 -10.38 -1.00 -4.31
CA MET A 398 -11.77 -1.22 -3.92
C MET A 398 -12.68 -0.43 -4.87
N THR A 399 -13.96 -0.81 -4.93
CA THR A 399 -14.95 -0.06 -5.70
C THR A 399 -16.27 0.04 -4.96
N HIS A 400 -17.05 1.04 -5.34
CA HIS A 400 -18.46 1.14 -4.97
C HIS A 400 -19.31 1.05 -6.23
N THR A 401 -20.39 0.28 -6.16
CA THR A 401 -21.35 0.20 -7.27
C THR A 401 -22.75 0.53 -6.82
N ALA A 402 -23.60 0.91 -7.77
CA ALA A 402 -25.01 1.15 -7.50
C ALA A 402 -25.67 -0.06 -6.80
N GLU A 403 -25.27 -1.27 -7.18
CA GLU A 403 -25.85 -2.52 -6.69
C GLU A 403 -25.12 -3.09 -5.45
N GLY A 404 -23.96 -2.56 -5.07
CA GLY A 404 -23.16 -3.11 -3.96
C GLY A 404 -22.58 -4.51 -4.25
N THR A 405 -22.29 -4.83 -5.51
CA THR A 405 -21.95 -6.20 -5.96
C THR A 405 -20.49 -6.38 -6.39
N SER A 406 -19.64 -5.35 -6.27
CA SER A 406 -18.26 -5.41 -6.76
C SER A 406 -17.26 -6.14 -5.85
N GLY A 407 -17.72 -6.68 -4.72
CA GLY A 407 -16.92 -7.52 -3.83
C GLY A 407 -16.84 -6.98 -2.40
N ILE A 408 -15.82 -7.43 -1.66
CA ILE A 408 -15.62 -7.04 -0.26
C ILE A 408 -15.29 -5.54 -0.17
N GLY A 409 -15.97 -4.84 0.73
CA GLY A 409 -15.80 -3.40 0.94
C GLY A 409 -16.61 -2.52 -0.01
N ASP A 410 -17.44 -3.11 -0.86
CA ASP A 410 -18.43 -2.35 -1.62
C ASP A 410 -19.53 -1.83 -0.69
N HIS A 411 -19.54 -0.51 -0.48
CA HIS A 411 -20.55 0.17 0.34
C HIS A 411 -21.77 0.63 -0.48
N GLY A 412 -21.90 0.18 -1.73
CA GLY A 412 -23.08 0.43 -2.53
C GLY A 412 -23.31 1.93 -2.81
N PRO A 413 -24.58 2.37 -2.86
CA PRO A 413 -24.97 3.77 -2.93
C PRO A 413 -24.33 4.66 -1.86
N ARG A 414 -24.12 4.15 -0.65
CA ARG A 414 -23.49 4.93 0.42
C ARG A 414 -22.05 5.30 0.08
N GLY A 415 -21.31 4.36 -0.51
CA GLY A 415 -19.94 4.62 -0.95
C GLY A 415 -19.87 5.61 -2.11
N LEU A 416 -20.82 5.53 -3.04
CA LEU A 416 -20.95 6.51 -4.14
C LEU A 416 -21.26 7.92 -3.61
N GLN A 417 -22.22 8.03 -2.68
CA GLN A 417 -22.59 9.29 -2.04
C GLN A 417 -21.44 9.91 -1.24
N ASP A 418 -20.68 9.08 -0.53
CA ASP A 418 -19.51 9.49 0.23
C ASP A 418 -18.40 10.04 -0.68
N PHE A 419 -18.15 9.39 -1.82
CA PHE A 419 -17.25 9.93 -2.83
C PHE A 419 -17.71 11.31 -3.32
N ILE A 420 -18.96 11.45 -3.77
CA ILE A 420 -19.46 12.70 -4.36
C ILE A 420 -19.41 13.85 -3.35
N SER A 421 -19.84 13.59 -2.11
CA SER A 421 -19.87 14.61 -1.06
C SER A 421 -18.49 15.03 -0.54
N SER A 422 -17.51 14.13 -0.57
CA SER A 422 -16.13 14.43 -0.13
C SER A 422 -15.20 14.85 -1.28
N HIS A 423 -15.60 14.68 -2.54
CA HIS A 423 -14.79 15.06 -3.69
C HIS A 423 -14.70 16.59 -3.83
N THR A 424 -13.48 17.10 -3.88
CA THR A 424 -13.20 18.49 -4.26
C THR A 424 -12.49 18.49 -5.60
N CYS A 425 -13.13 19.04 -6.64
CA CYS A 425 -12.52 19.17 -7.96
C CYS A 425 -11.19 19.93 -7.86
N ASN A 426 -10.16 19.37 -8.50
CA ASN A 426 -8.86 20.02 -8.61
C ASN A 426 -8.63 20.57 -10.03
N HIS A 427 -7.48 21.17 -10.26
CA HIS A 427 -7.17 21.79 -11.56
C HIS A 427 -7.13 20.80 -12.72
N ILE A 428 -6.83 19.51 -12.48
CA ILE A 428 -6.90 18.47 -13.52
C ILE A 428 -8.36 18.15 -13.84
N CYS A 429 -9.23 18.00 -12.83
CA CYS A 429 -10.67 17.80 -13.06
C CYS A 429 -11.26 18.93 -13.91
N MET A 430 -10.93 20.18 -13.56
CA MET A 430 -11.38 21.37 -14.28
C MET A 430 -10.81 21.45 -15.69
N ALA A 431 -9.52 21.17 -15.86
CA ALA A 431 -8.86 21.21 -17.17
C ALA A 431 -9.39 20.13 -18.12
N LEU A 432 -9.75 18.96 -17.58
CA LEU A 432 -10.39 17.87 -18.32
C LEU A 432 -11.89 18.10 -18.60
N GLN A 433 -12.46 19.18 -18.07
CA GLN A 433 -13.88 19.51 -18.15
C GLN A 433 -14.79 18.41 -17.61
N LEU A 434 -14.34 17.73 -16.55
CA LEU A 434 -15.16 16.71 -15.90
C LEU A 434 -16.42 17.32 -15.29
N ALA A 435 -17.46 16.50 -15.17
CA ALA A 435 -18.74 16.88 -14.60
C ALA A 435 -18.59 17.61 -13.24
N SER A 436 -19.46 18.58 -12.97
CA SER A 436 -19.48 19.18 -11.62
C SER A 436 -19.99 18.17 -10.59
N THR A 437 -19.64 18.36 -9.32
CA THR A 437 -20.18 17.53 -8.23
C THR A 437 -21.70 17.59 -8.15
N GLU A 438 -22.31 18.71 -8.56
CA GLU A 438 -23.76 18.85 -8.69
C GLU A 438 -24.34 17.92 -9.76
N ILE A 439 -23.71 17.83 -10.94
CA ILE A 439 -24.13 16.91 -12.00
C ILE A 439 -23.99 15.46 -11.53
N LEU A 440 -22.88 15.11 -10.86
CA LEU A 440 -22.71 13.77 -10.29
C LEU A 440 -23.80 13.44 -9.26
N GLN A 441 -24.12 14.40 -8.37
CA GLN A 441 -25.15 14.21 -7.34
C GLN A 441 -26.52 13.97 -7.98
N ASN A 442 -26.93 14.82 -8.93
CA ASN A 442 -28.20 14.66 -9.64
C ASN A 442 -28.29 13.29 -10.34
N THR A 443 -27.19 12.86 -10.97
CA THR A 443 -27.09 11.56 -11.63
C THR A 443 -27.28 10.39 -10.64
N LEU A 444 -26.66 10.48 -9.46
CA LEU A 444 -26.83 9.47 -8.42
C LEU A 444 -28.26 9.45 -7.87
N ASP A 445 -28.86 10.62 -7.64
CA ASP A 445 -30.24 10.73 -7.14
C ASP A 445 -31.25 10.09 -8.10
N GLU A 446 -31.13 10.38 -9.41
CA GLU A 446 -31.95 9.74 -10.45
C GLU A 446 -31.80 8.22 -10.48
N LEU A 447 -30.57 7.74 -10.33
CA LEU A 447 -30.28 6.30 -10.29
C LEU A 447 -30.94 5.61 -9.08
N LEU A 448 -30.94 6.25 -7.92
CA LEU A 448 -31.56 5.72 -6.70
C LEU A 448 -33.10 5.75 -6.78
N LEU A 449 -33.66 6.80 -7.39
CA LEU A 449 -35.10 6.88 -7.66
C LEU A 449 -35.56 5.76 -8.62
N ALA A 450 -34.78 5.49 -9.68
CA ALA A 450 -35.08 4.42 -10.64
C ALA A 450 -34.93 3.01 -10.05
N GLY A 451 -34.09 2.83 -9.02
CA GLY A 451 -33.96 1.56 -8.30
C GLY A 451 -35.19 1.25 -7.43
N ASN A 452 -35.79 2.27 -6.82
CA ASN A 452 -36.92 2.12 -5.90
C ASN A 452 -38.25 1.80 -6.61
N THR A 453 -38.38 2.09 -7.90
CA THR A 453 -39.60 1.78 -8.68
C THR A 453 -39.66 0.35 -9.18
N LYS A 454 -38.64 -0.49 -8.91
CA LYS A 454 -38.53 -1.87 -9.42
C LYS A 454 -38.86 -3.00 -8.42
N ALA A 455 -39.56 -2.74 -7.31
CA ALA A 455 -40.12 -3.82 -6.47
C ALA A 455 -41.48 -3.46 -5.85
N PRO A 456 -42.48 -4.38 -5.75
CA PRO A 456 -42.44 -5.82 -6.02
C PRO A 456 -43.38 -6.26 -7.16
N GLU A 457 -42.88 -7.04 -8.13
CA GLU A 457 -43.75 -8.02 -8.81
C GLU A 457 -43.60 -9.35 -8.08
N GLU A 458 -44.76 -9.92 -7.79
CA GLU A 458 -45.04 -11.05 -6.93
C GLU A 458 -44.47 -12.36 -7.49
N ASP A 459 -43.95 -13.20 -6.61
CA ASP A 459 -43.98 -14.66 -6.72
C ASP A 459 -44.60 -15.16 -5.41
N PRO A 460 -45.46 -16.22 -5.37
CA PRO A 460 -45.28 -17.44 -6.17
C PRO A 460 -46.58 -18.15 -6.62
N GLU A 461 -46.59 -18.76 -7.81
CA GLU A 461 -47.44 -19.94 -8.05
C GLU A 461 -46.61 -21.13 -8.54
N THR A 462 -46.19 -21.94 -7.56
CA THR A 462 -46.02 -23.40 -7.68
C THR A 462 -47.32 -24.06 -8.11
N PRO A 463 -47.25 -25.16 -8.87
CA PRO A 463 -47.25 -26.47 -8.19
C PRO A 463 -45.91 -27.20 -8.25
#